data_AF-A0A7W0NQJ6-F1
#
_entry.id   AF-A0A7W0NQJ6-F1
#
_cell.length_a   1.000
_cell.length_b   1.000
_cell.length_c   1.000
_cell.angle_alpha   90.00
_cell.angle_beta   90.00
_cell.angle_gamma   90.00
#
_symmetry.space_group_name_H-M   'P 1'
#
loop_
_entity.id
_entity.type
_entity.pdbx_description
1 polymer ?
#
loop_
_entity_poly.entity_id
_entity_poly.type
_entity_poly.pdbx_seq_one_letter_code
_entity_poly.pdbx_strand_id
1 'polypeptide(L)'
;MRLEIRNGDWFGTAEWCGPGEVALDIPDPGRREWFQRYFQSEDAFLTGAVDGAEMSAERRDSSLEAFVRSAYQLARYSYDVSREIEGARGHARAS
;
A
#
# COMPACT_ATOMS: atom_id res chain seq x y z
N MET A 1 -4.98 9.57 2.03
CA MET A 1 -5.14 8.41 2.96
C MET A 1 -3.76 7.87 3.24
N ARG A 2 -3.36 7.75 4.51
CA ARG A 2 -2.01 7.33 4.90
C ARG A 2 -2.01 5.96 5.57
N LEU A 3 -1.05 5.13 5.15
CA LEU A 3 -0.83 3.77 5.61
C LEU A 3 0.57 3.64 6.18
N GLU A 4 0.69 2.99 7.33
CA GLU A 4 1.97 2.56 7.88
C GLU A 4 2.32 1.19 7.34
N ILE A 5 3.59 1.03 6.95
CA ILE A 5 4.14 -0.22 6.43
C ILE A 5 5.09 -0.76 7.48
N ARG A 6 4.93 -2.04 7.82
CA ARG A 6 5.76 -2.76 8.79
C ARG A 6 6.20 -4.09 8.20
N ASN A 7 7.31 -4.63 8.68
CA ASN A 7 7.75 -6.01 8.42
C ASN A 7 8.57 -6.43 9.65
N GLY A 8 7.86 -6.84 10.70
CA GLY A 8 8.35 -6.88 12.08
C GLY A 8 8.44 -5.47 12.70
N ASP A 9 9.41 -4.68 12.24
CA ASP A 9 9.62 -3.30 12.64
C ASP A 9 8.86 -2.31 11.75
N TRP A 10 8.79 -1.04 12.18
CA TRP A 10 8.28 0.05 11.35
C TRP A 10 9.23 0.33 10.18
N PHE A 11 8.68 0.38 8.96
CA PHE A 11 9.46 0.60 7.73
C PHE A 11 9.29 1.98 7.12
N GLY A 12 8.09 2.56 7.24
CA GLY A 12 7.74 3.82 6.58
C GLY A 12 6.25 3.97 6.38
N THR A 13 5.86 4.94 5.56
CA THR A 13 4.45 5.18 5.21
C THR A 13 4.24 5.37 3.72
N ALA A 14 3.07 4.95 3.25
CA ALA A 14 2.56 5.27 1.92
C ALA A 14 1.29 6.11 2.06
N GLU A 15 1.24 7.24 1.36
CA GLU A 15 0.10 8.14 1.37
C GLU A 15 -0.45 8.33 -0.03
N TRP A 16 -1.74 8.01 -0.18
CA TRP A 16 -2.49 8.34 -1.38
C TRP A 16 -2.74 9.85 -1.47
N CYS A 17 -2.23 10.47 -2.52
CA CYS A 17 -2.36 11.90 -2.83
C CYS A 17 -3.30 12.15 -4.02
N GLY A 18 -3.45 11.19 -4.92
CA GLY A 18 -4.35 11.28 -6.07
C GLY A 18 -4.05 10.20 -7.12
N PRO A 19 -4.81 10.14 -8.22
CA PRO A 19 -4.57 9.19 -9.31
C PRO A 19 -3.13 9.29 -9.86
N GLY A 20 -2.39 8.19 -9.77
CA GLY A 20 -0.99 8.08 -10.18
C GLY A 20 0.01 8.65 -9.17
N GLU A 21 -0.45 9.09 -7.99
CA GLU A 21 0.37 9.82 -7.02
C GLU A 21 0.27 9.20 -5.61
N VAL A 22 1.34 8.49 -5.24
CA VAL A 22 1.55 7.94 -3.90
C VAL A 22 2.83 8.52 -3.32
N ALA A 23 2.70 9.28 -2.23
CA ALA A 23 3.84 9.80 -1.49
C ALA A 23 4.40 8.69 -0.57
N LEU A 24 5.71 8.43 -0.69
CA LEU A 24 6.41 7.41 0.10
C LEU A 24 7.40 8.07 1.06
N ASP A 25 7.19 7.83 2.35
CA ASP A 25 8.12 8.20 3.41
C ASP A 25 8.79 6.92 3.95
N ILE A 26 9.79 6.45 3.21
CA ILE A 26 10.58 5.25 3.51
C ILE A 26 12.04 5.67 3.54
N PRO A 27 12.77 5.52 4.67
CA PRO A 27 14.15 6.01 4.81
C PRO A 27 15.14 5.32 3.88
N ASP A 28 14.96 4.03 3.63
CA ASP A 28 15.83 3.26 2.76
C ASP A 28 15.50 3.49 1.27
N PRO A 29 16.45 3.97 0.45
CA PRO A 29 16.19 4.34 -0.94
C PRO A 29 15.88 3.14 -1.83
N GLY A 30 16.56 2.00 -1.65
CA GLY A 30 16.31 0.80 -2.47
C GLY A 30 14.92 0.22 -2.25
N ARG A 31 14.44 0.25 -1.01
CA ARG A 31 13.07 -0.13 -0.66
C ARG A 31 12.07 0.91 -1.17
N ARG A 32 12.35 2.21 -1.03
CA ARG A 32 11.49 3.25 -1.60
C ARG A 32 11.26 3.05 -3.10
N GLU A 33 12.33 2.78 -3.84
CA GLU A 33 12.23 2.47 -5.28
C GLU A 33 11.39 1.22 -5.56
N TRP A 34 11.53 0.17 -4.74
CA TRP A 34 10.69 -1.02 -4.84
C TRP A 34 9.21 -0.70 -4.65
N PHE A 35 8.85 0.04 -3.59
CA PHE A 35 7.46 0.45 -3.33
C PHE A 35 6.92 1.38 -4.42
N GLN A 36 7.75 2.28 -4.94
CA GLN A 36 7.37 3.14 -6.06
C GLN A 36 7.01 2.31 -7.29
N ARG A 37 7.86 1.35 -7.66
CA ARG A 37 7.58 0.43 -8.78
C ARG A 37 6.35 -0.43 -8.52
N TYR A 38 6.18 -0.88 -7.27
CA TYR A 38 5.01 -1.65 -6.86
C TYR A 38 3.73 -0.86 -7.16
N PHE A 39 3.56 0.34 -6.60
CA PHE A 39 2.33 1.13 -6.80
C PHE A 39 2.12 1.60 -8.25
N GLN A 40 3.19 1.81 -9.03
CA GLN A 40 3.09 2.20 -10.44
C GLN A 40 2.75 1.05 -11.40
N SER A 41 2.84 -0.20 -10.93
CA SER A 41 2.60 -1.38 -11.76
C SER A 41 1.14 -1.82 -11.78
N GLU A 42 0.75 -2.54 -12.82
CA GLU A 42 -0.58 -3.11 -12.96
C GLU A 42 -0.82 -4.26 -11.98
N ASP A 43 -2.04 -4.30 -11.43
CA ASP A 43 -2.59 -5.37 -10.60
C ASP A 43 -3.73 -6.02 -11.36
N ALA A 44 -3.60 -7.32 -11.63
CA ALA A 44 -4.68 -8.13 -12.17
C ALA A 44 -5.46 -8.76 -11.01
N PHE A 45 -6.78 -8.68 -11.06
CA PHE A 45 -7.68 -9.16 -10.02
C PHE A 45 -8.96 -9.72 -10.63
N LEU A 46 -9.56 -10.68 -9.93
CA LEU A 46 -10.86 -11.22 -10.30
C LEU A 46 -11.97 -10.29 -9.83
N THR A 47 -12.88 -9.99 -10.73
CA THR A 47 -14.13 -9.27 -10.48
C THR A 47 -15.31 -10.17 -10.84
N GLY A 48 -16.53 -9.73 -10.53
CA GLY A 48 -17.74 -10.49 -10.86
C GLY A 48 -18.11 -11.55 -9.81
N ALA A 49 -19.20 -12.26 -10.08
CA ALA A 49 -19.71 -13.31 -9.19
C ALA A 49 -18.86 -14.58 -9.32
N VAL A 50 -18.94 -15.47 -8.32
CA VAL A 50 -18.17 -16.73 -8.29
C VAL A 50 -18.41 -17.59 -9.54
N ASP A 51 -19.61 -17.56 -10.11
CA ASP A 51 -20.01 -18.33 -11.30
C ASP A 51 -19.87 -17.53 -12.62
N GLY A 52 -19.21 -16.38 -12.58
CA GLY A 52 -19.05 -15.47 -13.72
C GLY A 52 -17.89 -14.50 -13.50
N ALA A 53 -16.78 -15.01 -12.97
CA ALA A 53 -15.64 -14.19 -12.61
C ALA A 53 -14.91 -13.70 -13.86
N GLU A 54 -14.60 -12.41 -13.89
CA GLU A 54 -13.88 -11.75 -14.98
C GLU A 54 -12.50 -11.32 -14.49
N MET A 55 -11.50 -11.38 -15.38
CA MET A 55 -10.19 -10.84 -15.10
C MET A 55 -10.17 -9.35 -15.45
N SER A 56 -9.90 -8.51 -14.45
CA SER A 56 -9.66 -7.08 -14.63
C SER A 56 -8.21 -6.74 -14.32
N ALA A 57 -7.71 -5.68 -14.92
CA ALA A 57 -6.39 -5.12 -14.62
C ALA A 57 -6.46 -3.60 -14.54
N GLU A 58 -5.78 -3.04 -13.54
CA GLU A 58 -5.56 -1.59 -13.44
C GLU A 58 -4.26 -1.31 -12.69
N ARG A 59 -3.71 -0.10 -12.83
CA ARG A 59 -2.57 0.33 -12.02
C ARG A 59 -2.94 0.38 -10.54
N ARG A 60 -2.03 -0.04 -9.66
CA ARG A 60 -2.24 -0.01 -8.21
C ARG A 60 -2.45 1.41 -7.66
N ASP A 61 -1.99 2.42 -8.39
CA ASP A 61 -2.19 3.83 -8.08
C ASP A 61 -3.24 4.52 -8.97
N SER A 62 -4.10 3.79 -9.69
CA SER A 62 -5.13 4.40 -10.56
C SER A 62 -6.24 5.10 -9.77
N SER A 63 -6.59 4.56 -8.60
CA SER A 63 -7.71 4.98 -7.76
C SER A 63 -7.42 4.70 -6.29
N LEU A 64 -8.17 5.32 -5.39
CA LEU A 64 -8.07 5.03 -3.96
C LEU A 64 -8.38 3.56 -3.67
N GLU A 65 -9.33 2.96 -4.37
CA GLU A 65 -9.69 1.56 -4.20
C GLU A 65 -8.55 0.63 -4.64
N ALA A 66 -7.94 0.89 -5.79
CA ALA A 66 -6.77 0.15 -6.27
C ALA A 66 -5.59 0.28 -5.29
N PHE A 67 -5.38 1.48 -4.73
CA PHE A 67 -4.35 1.72 -3.73
C PHE A 67 -4.60 0.91 -2.45
N VAL A 68 -5.83 0.94 -1.92
CA VAL A 68 -6.18 0.18 -0.71
C VAL A 68 -6.09 -1.32 -0.94
N ARG A 69 -6.64 -1.83 -2.05
CA ARG A 69 -6.57 -3.24 -2.44
C ARG A 69 -5.11 -3.69 -2.52
N SER A 70 -4.29 -2.95 -3.24
CA SER A 70 -2.88 -3.30 -3.43
C SER A 70 -2.06 -3.17 -2.14
N ALA A 71 -2.38 -2.22 -1.27
CA ALA A 71 -1.72 -2.10 0.02
C ALA A 71 -1.94 -3.36 0.89
N TYR A 72 -3.17 -3.90 0.94
CA TYR A 72 -3.42 -5.16 1.66
C TYR A 72 -2.74 -6.37 1.03
N GLN A 73 -2.51 -6.35 -0.30
CA GLN A 73 -1.73 -7.41 -0.96
C GLN A 73 -0.24 -7.41 -0.58
N LEU A 74 0.27 -6.35 0.07
CA LEU A 74 1.65 -6.32 0.55
C LEU A 74 1.95 -7.43 1.58
N ALA A 75 0.92 -8.00 2.23
CA ALA A 75 1.04 -9.18 3.07
C ALA A 75 1.65 -10.40 2.34
N ARG A 76 1.49 -10.49 1.01
CA ARG A 76 2.13 -11.52 0.18
C ARG A 76 3.66 -11.44 0.18
N TYR A 77 4.19 -10.26 0.51
CA TYR A 77 5.62 -9.97 0.60
C TYR A 77 6.08 -9.80 2.05
N SER A 78 5.29 -10.32 3.01
CA SER A 78 5.56 -10.22 4.46
C SER A 78 5.56 -8.80 5.01
N TYR A 79 4.83 -7.88 4.38
CA TYR A 79 4.57 -6.57 4.96
C TYR A 79 3.18 -6.52 5.60
N ASP A 80 3.13 -5.99 6.81
CA ASP A 80 1.90 -5.63 7.49
C ASP A 80 1.58 -4.16 7.21
N VAL A 81 0.31 -3.88 6.94
CA VAL A 81 -0.15 -2.51 6.64
C VAL A 81 -1.28 -2.15 7.59
N SER A 82 -1.13 -1.02 8.27
CA SER A 82 -2.15 -0.45 9.15
C SER A 82 -2.51 0.96 8.71
N ARG A 83 -3.78 1.33 8.86
CA ARG A 83 -4.21 2.71 8.61
C ARG A 83 -3.69 3.60 9.73
N GLU A 84 -3.08 4.73 9.38
CA GLU A 84 -2.79 5.75 10.37
C GLU A 84 -4.13 6.34 10.84
N ILE A 85 -4.49 6.11 12.10
CA ILE A 85 -5.58 6.82 12.75
C ILE A 85 -5.00 8.16 13.20
N GLU A 86 -5.52 9.26 12.66
CA GLU A 86 -5.19 10.62 13.11
C GLU A 86 -5.39 10.70 14.63
N GLY A 87 -4.29 10.56 15.40
CA GLY A 87 -4.32 10.45 16.86
C GLY A 87 -3.21 9.57 17.46
N ALA A 88 -2.57 8.69 16.69
CA ALA A 88 -1.55 7.75 17.21
C ALA A 88 -0.09 8.25 17.14
N ARG A 89 0.16 9.55 16.95
CA ARG A 89 1.54 10.12 16.98
C ARG A 89 2.11 10.28 18.40
N GLY A 90 1.82 9.35 19.30
CA GLY A 90 2.09 9.50 20.73
C GLY A 90 2.41 8.22 21.49
N HIS A 91 2.91 7.14 20.88
CA HIS A 91 3.51 6.07 21.68
C HIS A 91 4.40 5.14 20.84
N ALA A 92 5.72 5.38 20.85
CA ALA A 92 6.78 4.35 20.87
C ALA A 92 8.16 4.98 20.63
N ARG A 93 8.64 5.78 21.58
CA ARG A 93 10.08 5.91 21.86
C ARG A 93 10.26 6.01 23.38
N ALA A 94 10.23 4.86 24.03
CA ALA A 94 10.85 4.63 25.33
C ALA A 94 10.92 3.13 25.58
N SER A 95 12.05 2.52 25.25
CA SER A 95 12.67 1.40 25.96
C SER A 95 14.12 1.31 25.52
#